data_AF-A0A933YK21-F1
#
_entry.id   AF-A0A933YK21-F1
#
_cell.length_a   1.000
_cell.length_b   1.000
_cell.length_c   1.000
_cell.angle_alpha   90.00
_cell.angle_beta   90.00
_cell.angle_gamma   90.00
#
_symmetry.space_group_name_H-M   'P 1'
#
loop_
_entity.id
_entity.type
_entity.pdbx_description
1 polymer ?
#
loop_
_entity_poly.entity_id
_entity_poly.type
_entity_poly.pdbx_seq_one_letter_code
_entity_poly.pdbx_strand_id
1 'polypeptide(L)' 'MKTLQKVALFWDVDREKLDPNQSADFIIKRILAYGDVDDVKFALTTYGAARMYDVLSRTRDLDKKSRNFWNQYFAHA' A
#
# COMPACT_ATOMS: atom_id res chain seq x y z
N MET A 1 -7.73 6.13 -9.59
CA MET A 1 -8.43 4.87 -9.94
C MET A 1 -7.59 3.86 -10.73
N LYS A 2 -6.54 4.26 -11.48
CA LYS A 2 -5.66 3.28 -12.18
C LYS A 2 -5.02 2.24 -11.25
N THR A 3 -4.65 2.63 -10.02
CA THR A 3 -3.99 1.75 -9.04
C THR A 3 -4.81 0.49 -8.73
N LEU A 4 -6.11 0.61 -8.42
CA LEU A 4 -6.95 -0.54 -8.03
C LEU A 4 -7.14 -1.57 -9.16
N GLN A 5 -6.88 -1.18 -10.40
CA GLN A 5 -7.00 -2.05 -11.58
C GLN A 5 -5.68 -2.74 -11.96
N LYS A 6 -4.57 -2.45 -11.26
CA LYS A 6 -3.25 -3.02 -11.58
C LYS A 6 -3.18 -4.51 -11.21
N VAL A 7 -3.03 -5.36 -12.23
CA VAL A 7 -2.78 -6.80 -12.05
C VAL A 7 -1.51 -7.04 -11.24
N ALA A 8 -0.45 -6.24 -11.46
CA ALA A 8 0.81 -6.37 -10.73
C ALA A 8 0.67 -6.16 -9.21
N LEU A 9 -0.38 -5.49 -8.73
CA LEU A 9 -0.67 -5.32 -7.31
C LEU A 9 -1.68 -6.34 -6.78
N PHE A 10 -2.63 -6.75 -7.63
CA PHE A 10 -3.84 -7.48 -7.24
C PHE A 10 -4.06 -8.69 -8.16
N TRP A 11 -3.02 -9.50 -8.35
CA TRP A 11 -3.06 -10.64 -9.27
C TRP A 11 -3.89 -11.82 -8.74
N ASP A 12 -4.10 -11.88 -7.43
CA ASP A 12 -4.72 -12.99 -6.71
C ASP A 12 -6.13 -12.69 -6.18
N VAL A 13 -6.70 -11.54 -6.55
CA VAL A 13 -8.04 -11.12 -6.14
C VAL A 13 -8.87 -10.60 -7.31
N ASP A 14 -10.19 -10.64 -7.14
CA ASP A 14 -11.13 -10.00 -8.04
C ASP A 14 -11.09 -8.46 -7.85
N ARG A 15 -10.48 -7.77 -8.81
CA ARG A 15 -10.27 -6.31 -8.76
C ARG A 15 -11.57 -5.52 -8.87
N GLU A 16 -12.63 -6.10 -9.44
CA GLU A 16 -13.93 -5.43 -9.53
C GLU A 16 -14.62 -5.34 -8.16
N LYS A 17 -14.26 -6.23 -7.24
CA LYS A 17 -14.78 -6.25 -5.85
C LYS A 17 -13.87 -5.51 -4.86
N LEU A 18 -12.77 -4.92 -5.33
CA LEU A 18 -11.80 -4.27 -4.47
C LEU A 18 -12.28 -2.88 -4.05
N ASP A 19 -13.02 -2.82 -2.95
CA ASP A 19 -13.48 -1.56 -2.37
C ASP A 19 -12.33 -0.85 -1.61
N PRO A 20 -12.02 0.43 -1.92
CA PRO A 20 -10.90 1.15 -1.32
C PRO A 20 -11.04 1.35 0.19
N ASN A 21 -12.26 1.45 0.72
CA ASN A 21 -12.48 1.68 2.14
C ASN A 21 -12.45 0.36 2.92
N GLN A 22 -13.17 -0.66 2.43
CA GLN A 22 -13.26 -1.96 3.10
C GLN A 22 -11.96 -2.76 3.01
N SER A 23 -11.20 -2.58 1.93
CA SER A 23 -9.95 -3.31 1.66
C SER A 23 -8.69 -2.47 1.90
N ALA A 24 -8.80 -1.35 2.66
CA ALA A 24 -7.73 -0.37 2.81
C ALA A 24 -6.38 -0.99 3.24
N ASP A 25 -6.36 -1.82 4.28
CA ASP A 25 -5.13 -2.43 4.80
C ASP A 25 -4.47 -3.36 3.78
N PHE A 26 -5.28 -4.12 3.04
CA PHE A 26 -4.79 -4.97 1.97
C PHE A 26 -4.20 -4.16 0.81
N ILE A 27 -4.90 -3.09 0.39
CA ILE A 27 -4.45 -2.19 -0.68
C ILE A 27 -3.13 -1.52 -0.29
N ILE A 28 -3.07 -0.92 0.90
CA ILE A 28 -1.87 -0.27 1.41
C ILE A 28 -0.71 -1.27 1.44
N LYS A 29 -0.93 -2.46 1.99
CA LYS A 29 0.10 -3.51 2.04
C LYS A 29 0.63 -3.87 0.65
N ARG A 30 -0.25 -4.03 -0.35
CA ARG A 30 0.17 -4.30 -1.73
C ARG A 30 1.02 -3.18 -2.31
N ILE A 31 0.64 -1.93 -2.08
CA ILE A 31 1.37 -0.76 -2.54
C ILE A 31 2.74 -0.65 -1.85
N LEU A 32 2.82 -0.91 -0.55
CA LEU A 32 4.10 -0.93 0.18
C LEU A 32 5.05 -2.03 -0.35
N ALA A 33 4.51 -3.16 -0.81
CA ALA A 33 5.32 -4.28 -1.30
C ALA A 33 5.72 -4.16 -2.78
N TYR A 34 4.82 -3.68 -3.63
CA TYR A 34 4.94 -3.79 -5.09
C TYR A 34 4.57 -2.51 -5.86
N GLY A 35 4.14 -1.46 -5.15
CA GLY A 35 3.67 -0.22 -5.76
C GLY A 35 4.79 0.58 -6.41
N ASP A 36 4.41 1.33 -7.46
CA ASP A 36 5.23 2.40 -7.99
C ASP A 36 4.92 3.75 -7.32
N VAL A 37 5.60 4.81 -7.77
CA VAL A 37 5.45 6.16 -7.21
C VAL A 37 4.00 6.66 -7.30
N ASP A 38 3.27 6.33 -8.36
CA ASP A 38 1.90 6.81 -8.53
C ASP A 38 0.92 6.06 -7.63
N ASP A 39 1.17 4.77 -7.38
CA ASP A 39 0.39 3.99 -6.40
C ASP A 39 0.59 4.51 -4.98
N VAL A 40 1.81 4.89 -4.64
CA VAL A 40 2.15 5.48 -3.33
C VAL A 40 1.47 6.83 -3.16
N LYS A 41 1.52 7.71 -4.17
CA LYS A 41 0.77 8.98 -4.17
C LYS A 41 -0.73 8.76 -3.99
N PHE A 42 -1.29 7.76 -4.67
CA PHE A 42 -2.69 7.39 -4.51
C PHE A 42 -3.00 6.99 -3.07
N ALA A 43 -2.19 6.12 -2.47
CA ALA A 43 -2.38 5.66 -1.10
C ALA A 43 -2.23 6.81 -0.09
N LEU A 44 -1.25 7.69 -0.26
CA LEU A 44 -1.05 8.87 0.60
C LEU A 44 -2.25 9.81 0.53
N THR A 45 -2.78 10.05 -0.68
CA THR A 45 -3.93 10.94 -0.88
C THR A 45 -5.23 10.33 -0.32
N THR A 46 -5.38 9.00 -0.40
CA THR A 46 -6.62 8.31 -0.06
C THR A 46 -6.70 7.91 1.41
N TYR A 47 -5.58 7.45 1.99
CA TYR A 47 -5.54 6.89 3.35
C TYR A 47 -4.72 7.74 4.32
N GLY A 48 -3.82 8.59 3.81
CA GLY A 48 -2.92 9.39 4.62
C GLY A 48 -1.71 8.62 5.13
N ALA A 49 -0.61 9.35 5.40
CA ALA A 49 0.65 8.79 5.85
C ALA A 49 0.52 8.02 7.18
N ALA A 50 -0.27 8.54 8.14
CA ALA A 50 -0.48 7.89 9.43
C ALA A 50 -1.10 6.50 9.30
N ARG A 51 -2.12 6.32 8.44
CA ARG A 51 -2.73 5.01 8.20
C ARG A 51 -1.78 4.06 7.48
N MET A 52 -1.00 4.58 6.52
CA MET A 52 0.00 3.77 5.83
C MET A 52 1.08 3.27 6.78
N TYR A 53 1.58 4.12 7.68
CA TYR A 53 2.56 3.75 8.70
C TYR A 53 2.01 2.73 9.70
N ASP A 54 0.76 2.90 10.14
CA ASP A 54 0.06 1.95 11.00
C ASP A 54 -0.01 0.55 10.35
N VAL A 55 -0.38 0.46 9.07
CA VAL A 55 -0.38 -0.80 8.31
C VAL A 55 1.03 -1.38 8.14
N LEU A 56 2.04 -0.54 7.85
CA LEU A 56 3.44 -0.98 7.77
C LEU A 56 3.90 -1.65 9.07
N SER A 57 3.55 -1.07 10.22
CA SER A 57 3.94 -1.56 11.55
C SER A 57 3.34 -2.93 11.88
N ARG A 58 2.12 -3.20 11.41
CA ARG A 58 1.40 -4.47 11.64
C ARG A 58 1.67 -5.52 10.58
N THR A 59 2.08 -5.12 9.38
CA THR A 59 2.42 -6.05 8.29
C THR A 59 3.66 -6.83 8.68
N ARG A 60 3.62 -8.17 8.65
CA ARG A 60 4.75 -9.04 9.03
C ARG A 60 5.51 -9.62 7.84
N ASP A 61 4.83 -9.76 6.72
CA ASP A 61 5.30 -10.44 5.51
C ASP A 61 5.84 -9.49 4.44
N LEU A 62 6.12 -8.23 4.80
CA LEU A 62 6.88 -7.31 3.97
C LEU A 62 8.38 -7.61 4.09
N ASP A 63 9.07 -7.70 2.96
CA ASP A 63 10.50 -7.99 2.92
C ASP A 63 11.32 -6.89 3.65
N LYS A 64 12.52 -7.26 4.09
CA LYS A 64 13.37 -6.38 4.90
C LYS A 64 13.78 -5.10 4.17
N LYS A 65 14.00 -5.17 2.85
CA LYS A 65 14.41 -4.01 2.05
C LYS A 65 13.28 -3.00 1.98
N SER A 66 12.08 -3.45 1.62
CA SER A 66 10.89 -2.59 1.54
C SER A 66 10.54 -2.00 2.91
N ARG A 67 10.55 -2.82 3.97
CA ARG A 67 10.31 -2.33 5.34
C ARG A 67 11.28 -1.24 5.76
N ASN A 68 12.57 -1.44 5.52
CA ASN A 68 13.59 -0.45 5.88
C ASN A 68 13.37 0.86 5.11
N PHE A 69 13.09 0.78 3.81
CA PHE A 69 12.78 1.96 3.01
C PHE A 69 11.60 2.74 3.58
N TRP A 70 10.47 2.07 3.84
CA TRP A 70 9.27 2.74 4.33
C TRP A 70 9.42 3.32 5.74
N ASN A 71 10.13 2.62 6.64
CA ASN A 71 10.44 3.17 7.96
C ASN A 71 11.25 4.47 7.87
N GLN A 72 12.23 4.53 6.95
CA GLN A 72 13.00 5.77 6.73
C GLN A 72 12.12 6.85 6.08
N TYR A 73 11.30 6.49 5.09
CA TYR A 73 10.39 7.43 4.45
C TYR A 73 9.44 8.10 5.46
N PHE A 74 8.74 7.31 6.27
CA PHE A 74 7.77 7.84 7.23
C PHE A 74 8.39 8.51 8.47
N ALA A 75 9.68 8.30 8.75
CA ALA A 75 10.38 9.03 9.80
C ALA A 75 10.62 10.52 9.44
N HIS A 76 10.52 10.86 8.15
CA HIS A 76 10.83 12.19 7.61
C HIS A 76 9.68 12.79 6.77
N ALA A 77 8.51 12.16 6.74
CA ALA A 77 7.35 12.54 5.94
C ALA A 77 6.30 13.33 6.73
#